data_AF-A0A934YQB0-F1
#
_entry.id   AF-A0A934YQB0-F1
#
_cell.length_a   1.000
_cell.length_b   1.000
_cell.length_c   1.000
_cell.angle_alpha   90.00
_cell.angle_beta   90.00
_cell.angle_gamma   90.00
#
_symmetry.space_group_name_H-M   'P 1'
#
loop_
_entity.id
_entity.type
_entity.pdbx_description
1 polymer ?
#
loop_
_entity_poly.entity_id
_entity_poly.type
_entity_poly.pdbx_seq_one_letter_code
_entity_poly.pdbx_strand_id
1 'polypeptide(L)'
;MTRFRISLLCASTFFAGLLACATSAVTPDDEPDAAPVTPVTDGASPDRSAPATDATPDTRPQDAQPDRSDVVVDARPDAADAADAADSGFTPYPGDPFDPRAPKEGDPCPAGTPVNAILDRRCGKCGVQKAFCETGSVVGTYGPCLGEKTAAVNCLPAAREVSQCGLCGSQTRQCDAACLWVESACLGEVTGGCLSGEVKHIEGLCADPAHVRRQQCSGTCTPGAPAPCGPQVADEVVASPTMGGVVSGIFNTSSTARTVERLVAGVCGTPASMTTTKTPFHYARVTNPSATSVNVTVTHVVPPGATKLTAVTAAYEGATTIPDPGNRINCTAQITSVTTTAGSGALTFNVPPGGSVVVYTGTTSATAAGRLKLEVKTNFVGPEPAPAVDHDVMLSPNSGETVTEPVSFVTTQTITRVSTGACPRTLLTTLAPYRYIRVTNPTGGTLVADLSLATGVNTTLVAYRGLSAPPLTSERNACFGTNNDACGATVPGADSCVPAISLAAGESVYLLAQVTTNVAGATTFSATTQ
;
A
#
# COMPACT_ATOMS: atom_id res chain seq x y z
N MET A 1 50.90 -1.97 28.19
CA MET A 1 51.62 -0.77 27.72
C MET A 1 52.54 -1.18 26.58
N THR A 2 52.10 -1.00 25.35
CA THR A 2 52.92 -1.24 24.15
C THR A 2 52.47 -0.24 23.10
N ARG A 3 53.33 0.76 22.85
CA ARG A 3 53.12 1.84 21.87
C ARG A 3 53.55 1.33 20.49
N PHE A 4 52.73 1.51 19.46
CA PHE A 4 53.17 1.36 18.08
C PHE A 4 52.89 2.65 17.29
N ARG A 5 53.92 3.11 16.59
CA ARG A 5 54.06 4.42 15.95
C ARG A 5 53.36 4.43 14.59
N ILE A 6 52.65 5.52 14.27
CA ILE A 6 52.23 5.86 12.90
C ILE A 6 53.26 6.83 12.34
N SER A 7 53.94 6.42 11.27
CA SER A 7 54.85 7.26 10.50
C SER A 7 54.08 8.04 9.46
N LEU A 8 54.22 9.36 9.54
CA LEU A 8 53.87 10.36 8.56
C LEU A 8 54.95 10.36 7.46
N LEU A 9 54.58 10.39 6.18
CA LEU A 9 55.50 10.83 5.11
C LEU A 9 54.76 11.64 4.04
N CYS A 10 55.37 12.79 3.76
CA CYS A 10 54.93 13.90 2.93
C CYS A 10 55.01 13.63 1.42
N ALA A 11 54.08 14.29 0.72
CA ALA A 11 54.24 15.14 -0.47
C ALA A 11 55.27 14.80 -1.56
N SER A 12 54.83 14.81 -2.82
CA SER A 12 55.37 15.72 -3.85
C SER A 12 54.38 15.93 -5.00
N THR A 13 54.34 17.16 -5.48
CA THR A 13 53.60 17.74 -6.61
C THR A 13 54.39 17.69 -7.92
N PHE A 14 53.73 18.09 -9.03
CA PHE A 14 54.20 18.43 -10.40
C PHE A 14 54.25 17.30 -11.45
N PHE A 15 53.44 17.36 -12.51
CA PHE A 15 53.72 18.13 -13.74
C PHE A 15 52.49 18.14 -14.70
N ALA A 16 52.35 19.24 -15.43
CA ALA A 16 51.34 19.51 -16.44
C ALA A 16 51.63 18.80 -17.79
N GLY A 17 50.60 18.59 -18.61
CA GLY A 17 50.76 18.19 -20.01
C GLY A 17 49.42 18.11 -20.76
N LEU A 18 49.17 19.09 -21.62
CA LEU A 18 48.10 19.12 -22.63
C LEU A 18 48.12 17.86 -23.51
N LEU A 19 46.94 17.37 -23.91
CA LEU A 19 46.70 16.94 -25.29
C LEU A 19 45.19 16.98 -25.59
N ALA A 20 44.77 17.99 -26.34
CA ALA A 20 43.47 18.03 -26.99
C ALA A 20 43.57 17.24 -28.30
N CYS A 21 42.76 16.18 -28.44
CA CYS A 21 42.50 15.56 -29.74
C CYS A 21 41.07 15.90 -30.16
N ALA A 22 40.99 16.76 -31.17
CA ALA A 22 39.80 16.96 -31.98
C ALA A 22 39.49 15.68 -32.75
N THR A 23 38.24 15.21 -32.68
CA THR A 23 37.71 14.20 -33.60
C THR A 23 36.93 14.89 -34.69
N SER A 24 37.43 14.71 -35.90
CA SER A 24 36.94 15.21 -37.18
C SER A 24 35.54 14.66 -37.51
N ALA A 25 34.72 15.53 -38.09
CA ALA A 25 33.49 15.17 -38.79
C ALA A 25 33.81 14.33 -40.04
N VAL A 26 33.04 13.27 -40.24
CA VAL A 26 32.96 12.54 -41.51
C VAL A 26 31.48 12.44 -41.85
N THR A 27 31.06 13.16 -42.89
CA THR A 27 29.83 12.90 -43.63
C THR A 27 30.08 11.73 -44.59
N PRO A 28 29.04 10.91 -44.82
CA PRO A 28 28.80 10.44 -46.17
C PRO A 28 27.38 10.81 -46.60
N ASP A 29 27.31 11.68 -47.61
CA ASP A 29 26.24 11.67 -48.59
C ASP A 29 26.29 10.32 -49.33
N ASP A 30 25.15 9.64 -49.43
CA ASP A 30 24.70 8.98 -50.66
C ASP A 30 23.27 8.45 -50.48
N GLU A 31 22.35 9.18 -51.10
CA GLU A 31 21.02 8.77 -51.51
C GLU A 31 21.14 7.64 -52.56
N PRO A 32 20.15 6.73 -52.67
CA PRO A 32 19.20 6.96 -53.77
C PRO A 32 17.75 6.59 -53.46
N ASP A 33 16.87 7.48 -53.93
CA ASP A 33 15.62 7.21 -54.67
C ASP A 33 14.85 5.92 -54.37
N ALA A 34 13.74 6.07 -53.63
CA ALA A 34 12.60 5.16 -53.71
C ALA A 34 11.32 5.94 -54.06
N ALA A 35 10.80 5.61 -55.25
CA ALA A 35 9.64 6.18 -55.91
C ALA A 35 8.31 6.08 -55.12
N PRO A 36 7.32 6.93 -55.45
CA PRO A 36 6.04 6.97 -54.74
C PRO A 36 5.13 5.78 -55.11
N VAL A 37 4.63 5.08 -54.10
CA VAL A 37 3.59 4.05 -54.26
C VAL A 37 2.24 4.74 -54.41
N THR A 38 1.62 4.53 -55.57
CA THR A 38 0.24 4.90 -55.91
C THR A 38 -0.80 4.12 -55.08
N PRO A 39 -1.97 4.71 -54.75
CA PRO A 39 -3.05 3.99 -54.09
C PRO A 39 -3.81 3.12 -55.10
N VAL A 40 -3.96 1.84 -54.80
CA VAL A 40 -4.88 0.94 -55.51
C VAL A 40 -6.25 1.04 -54.84
N THR A 41 -7.17 1.66 -55.55
CA THR A 41 -8.62 1.47 -55.42
C THR A 41 -9.07 0.21 -56.15
N ASP A 42 -10.28 -0.24 -55.82
CA ASP A 42 -11.04 -1.42 -56.26
C ASP A 42 -10.88 -2.60 -55.28
N GLY A 43 -11.93 -3.19 -54.71
CA GLY A 43 -13.34 -3.18 -55.02
C GLY A 43 -13.91 -4.56 -54.63
N ALA A 44 -15.22 -4.63 -54.45
CA ALA A 44 -16.03 -5.85 -54.25
C ALA A 44 -16.14 -6.44 -52.84
N SER A 45 -17.18 -5.94 -52.16
CA SER A 45 -18.13 -6.70 -51.35
C SER A 45 -18.51 -8.05 -52.00
N PRO A 46 -18.74 -9.10 -51.19
CA PRO A 46 -20.03 -9.76 -51.31
C PRO A 46 -20.68 -10.02 -49.95
N ASP A 47 -21.86 -9.41 -49.82
CA ASP A 47 -23.12 -10.04 -49.46
C ASP A 47 -23.05 -11.54 -49.07
N ARG A 48 -23.32 -11.85 -47.80
CA ARG A 48 -23.85 -13.16 -47.40
C ARG A 48 -24.99 -12.99 -46.41
N SER A 49 -26.15 -13.25 -46.99
CA SER A 49 -27.45 -13.42 -46.40
C SER A 49 -27.48 -14.43 -45.25
N ALA A 50 -28.32 -14.14 -44.25
CA ALA A 50 -28.96 -15.14 -43.41
C ALA A 50 -29.79 -16.12 -44.29
N PRO A 51 -30.07 -17.36 -43.84
CA PRO A 51 -31.34 -17.54 -43.13
C PRO A 51 -31.40 -18.70 -42.09
N ALA A 52 -32.52 -18.68 -41.35
CA ALA A 52 -33.29 -19.77 -40.73
C ALA A 52 -32.66 -20.53 -39.54
N THR A 53 -33.21 -20.44 -38.31
CA THR A 53 -34.40 -21.16 -37.80
C THR A 53 -34.43 -22.64 -38.18
N ASP A 54 -34.09 -23.52 -37.23
CA ASP A 54 -34.96 -24.66 -36.94
C ASP A 54 -34.79 -25.16 -35.50
N ALA A 55 -35.91 -25.60 -34.96
CA ALA A 55 -36.09 -26.15 -33.64
C ALA A 55 -35.71 -27.64 -33.62
N THR A 56 -35.20 -28.11 -32.48
CA THR A 56 -35.65 -29.40 -31.91
C THR A 56 -35.40 -29.45 -30.41
N PRO A 57 -36.33 -30.01 -29.63
CA PRO A 57 -36.16 -30.32 -28.21
C PRO A 57 -35.37 -31.64 -28.05
N ASP A 58 -34.77 -31.86 -26.89
CA ASP A 58 -35.24 -32.91 -25.96
C ASP A 58 -34.15 -33.35 -24.95
N THR A 59 -34.62 -33.57 -23.72
CA THR A 59 -34.13 -34.47 -22.67
C THR A 59 -32.63 -34.54 -22.32
N ARG A 60 -32.30 -34.08 -21.10
CA ARG A 60 -31.44 -34.86 -20.21
C ARG A 60 -31.97 -34.90 -18.77
N PRO A 61 -31.71 -36.00 -18.04
CA PRO A 61 -32.52 -36.46 -16.92
C PRO A 61 -32.18 -35.75 -15.61
N GLN A 62 -33.19 -35.63 -14.77
CA GLN A 62 -33.08 -35.31 -13.35
C GLN A 62 -32.30 -36.43 -12.65
N ASP A 63 -31.12 -36.10 -12.13
CA ASP A 63 -30.41 -36.97 -11.21
C ASP A 63 -31.09 -36.93 -9.84
N ALA A 64 -31.42 -38.13 -9.39
CA ALA A 64 -32.09 -38.45 -8.14
C ALA A 64 -31.25 -38.02 -6.94
N GLN A 65 -31.83 -37.15 -6.12
CA GLN A 65 -31.38 -36.91 -4.76
C GLN A 65 -32.09 -37.91 -3.84
N PRO A 66 -31.40 -38.83 -3.15
CA PRO A 66 -32.05 -39.76 -2.25
C PRO A 66 -32.50 -39.05 -0.98
N ASP A 67 -33.81 -39.10 -0.79
CA ASP A 67 -34.56 -38.76 0.41
C ASP A 67 -34.04 -39.58 1.61
N ARG A 68 -33.66 -38.90 2.70
CA ARG A 68 -33.43 -39.51 4.01
C ARG A 68 -34.54 -39.08 4.95
N SER A 69 -35.72 -39.61 4.71
CA SER A 69 -36.73 -39.83 5.74
C SER A 69 -36.39 -41.13 6.51
N ASP A 70 -36.84 -41.19 7.76
CA ASP A 70 -36.87 -42.34 8.68
C ASP A 70 -35.85 -42.30 9.83
N VAL A 71 -36.10 -41.40 10.78
CA VAL A 71 -35.88 -41.71 12.20
C VAL A 71 -37.25 -41.81 12.85
N VAL A 72 -37.57 -43.04 13.23
CA VAL A 72 -38.79 -43.51 13.88
C VAL A 72 -39.01 -42.74 15.18
N VAL A 73 -40.18 -42.13 15.28
CA VAL A 73 -40.77 -41.63 16.54
C VAL A 73 -41.33 -42.83 17.28
N ASP A 74 -40.61 -43.34 18.27
CA ASP A 74 -41.18 -44.24 19.27
C ASP A 74 -41.70 -43.41 20.44
N ALA A 75 -43.03 -43.27 20.46
CA ALA A 75 -43.79 -42.75 21.58
C ALA A 75 -44.09 -43.89 22.56
N ARG A 76 -43.50 -43.82 23.77
CA ARG A 76 -44.16 -44.30 25.00
C ARG A 76 -43.87 -43.34 26.17
N PRO A 77 -44.91 -42.93 26.93
CA PRO A 77 -44.76 -42.05 28.08
C PRO A 77 -44.66 -42.87 29.36
N ASP A 78 -43.49 -42.84 30.02
CA ASP A 78 -43.34 -43.38 31.37
C ASP A 78 -42.95 -42.27 32.36
N ALA A 79 -43.91 -42.05 33.26
CA ALA A 79 -43.82 -41.66 34.67
C ALA A 79 -42.73 -40.70 35.16
N ALA A 80 -43.24 -39.67 35.85
CA ALA A 80 -42.56 -38.75 36.74
C ALA A 80 -41.40 -39.35 37.55
N ASP A 81 -40.25 -38.67 37.47
CA ASP A 81 -39.33 -38.59 38.59
C ASP A 81 -38.84 -37.15 38.77
N ALA A 82 -38.80 -36.78 40.03
CA ALA A 82 -38.58 -35.45 40.53
C ALA A 82 -37.08 -35.09 40.56
N ALA A 83 -36.83 -33.78 40.39
CA ALA A 83 -35.67 -33.06 40.90
C ALA A 83 -34.27 -33.61 40.53
N ASP A 84 -33.75 -33.15 39.40
CA ASP A 84 -32.31 -32.88 39.29
C ASP A 84 -32.06 -31.65 38.39
N ALA A 85 -32.22 -30.48 39.00
CA ALA A 85 -31.81 -29.20 38.45
C ALA A 85 -30.53 -28.76 39.17
N ALA A 86 -29.42 -29.43 38.88
CA ALA A 86 -28.09 -28.99 39.29
C ALA A 86 -27.06 -29.35 38.22
N ASP A 87 -26.45 -28.30 37.68
CA ASP A 87 -25.19 -28.30 36.93
C ASP A 87 -25.23 -28.87 35.51
N SER A 88 -26.01 -28.23 34.63
CA SER A 88 -25.69 -28.21 33.20
C SER A 88 -24.34 -27.51 33.03
N GLY A 89 -23.27 -28.29 32.88
CA GLY A 89 -21.92 -27.81 32.57
C GLY A 89 -21.97 -26.86 31.38
N PHE A 90 -22.01 -25.57 31.68
CA PHE A 90 -22.01 -24.51 30.69
C PHE A 90 -20.63 -24.52 30.02
N THR A 91 -20.57 -25.10 28.83
CA THR A 91 -19.42 -24.95 27.95
C THR A 91 -19.58 -23.60 27.27
N PRO A 92 -18.78 -22.57 27.61
CA PRO A 92 -18.84 -21.31 26.89
C PRO A 92 -18.58 -21.60 25.42
N TYR A 93 -19.54 -21.25 24.55
CA TYR A 93 -19.31 -21.32 23.11
C TYR A 93 -18.14 -20.39 22.76
N PRO A 94 -17.11 -20.88 22.03
CA PRO A 94 -16.06 -20.02 21.52
C PRO A 94 -16.69 -18.98 20.59
N GLY A 95 -16.75 -17.72 21.04
CA GLY A 95 -17.26 -16.62 20.22
C GLY A 95 -18.43 -15.82 20.78
N ASP A 96 -18.95 -16.12 21.97
CA ASP A 96 -19.92 -15.22 22.61
C ASP A 96 -19.19 -13.94 23.08
N PRO A 97 -19.49 -12.75 22.53
CA PRO A 97 -18.82 -11.50 22.91
C PRO A 97 -19.18 -11.06 24.34
N PHE A 98 -20.17 -11.72 24.96
CA PHE A 98 -20.53 -11.54 26.36
C PHE A 98 -19.95 -12.70 27.15
N ASP A 99 -19.08 -12.40 28.12
CA ASP A 99 -18.75 -13.37 29.17
C ASP A 99 -20.07 -13.79 29.85
N PRO A 100 -20.56 -15.02 29.66
CA PRO A 100 -21.88 -15.41 30.15
C PRO A 100 -21.95 -15.42 31.69
N ARG A 101 -20.78 -15.32 32.34
CA ARG A 101 -20.64 -15.23 33.80
C ARG A 101 -20.59 -13.78 34.30
N ALA A 102 -20.41 -12.80 33.42
CA ALA A 102 -20.49 -11.41 33.82
C ALA A 102 -21.97 -11.00 33.99
N PRO A 103 -22.33 -10.40 35.14
CA PRO A 103 -23.71 -9.94 35.38
C PRO A 103 -24.12 -8.87 34.37
N LYS A 104 -25.41 -8.83 34.00
CA LYS A 104 -25.94 -7.80 33.10
C LYS A 104 -26.14 -6.50 33.88
N GLU A 105 -26.18 -5.39 33.15
CA GLU A 105 -26.56 -4.11 33.73
C GLU A 105 -27.96 -4.20 34.35
N GLY A 106 -28.09 -3.72 35.58
CA GLY A 106 -29.30 -3.83 36.38
C GLY A 106 -29.47 -5.14 37.15
N ASP A 107 -28.67 -6.18 36.88
CA ASP A 107 -28.68 -7.40 37.70
C ASP A 107 -28.14 -7.11 39.11
N PRO A 108 -28.51 -7.91 40.13
CA PRO A 108 -27.85 -7.87 41.42
C PRO A 108 -26.36 -8.14 41.28
N CYS A 109 -25.53 -7.37 42.01
CA CYS A 109 -24.10 -7.64 42.08
C CYS A 109 -23.85 -9.06 42.62
N PRO A 110 -22.78 -9.74 42.17
CA PRO A 110 -22.44 -11.07 42.67
C PRO A 110 -22.32 -11.06 44.20
N ALA A 111 -22.81 -12.11 44.85
CA ALA A 111 -22.86 -12.19 46.31
C ALA A 111 -21.48 -11.90 46.94
N GLY A 112 -21.45 -10.98 47.91
CA GLY A 112 -20.23 -10.56 48.59
C GLY A 112 -19.44 -9.44 47.90
N THR A 113 -19.92 -8.92 46.76
CA THR A 113 -19.32 -7.76 46.09
C THR A 113 -19.71 -6.47 46.82
N PRO A 114 -18.76 -5.69 47.37
CA PRO A 114 -19.09 -4.44 48.05
C PRO A 114 -19.56 -3.38 47.05
N VAL A 115 -20.39 -2.44 47.52
CA VAL A 115 -20.75 -1.23 46.75
C VAL A 115 -19.46 -0.49 46.34
N ASN A 116 -19.44 0.00 45.11
CA ASN A 116 -18.31 0.57 44.37
C ASN A 116 -17.20 -0.40 43.96
N ALA A 117 -17.39 -1.72 44.11
CA ALA A 117 -16.48 -2.68 43.48
C ALA A 117 -16.54 -2.59 41.96
N ILE A 118 -15.39 -2.78 41.31
CA ILE A 118 -15.29 -2.81 39.85
C ILE A 118 -15.66 -4.22 39.37
N LEU A 119 -16.60 -4.29 38.44
CA LEU A 119 -17.00 -5.48 37.73
C LEU A 119 -16.44 -5.41 36.30
N ASP A 120 -15.62 -6.40 35.94
CA ASP A 120 -15.04 -6.51 34.61
C ASP A 120 -15.90 -7.44 33.73
N ARG A 121 -16.13 -7.03 32.49
CA ARG A 121 -16.79 -7.84 31.45
C ARG A 121 -15.94 -7.83 30.20
N ARG A 122 -15.70 -8.99 29.60
CA ARG A 122 -15.02 -9.08 28.29
C ARG A 122 -15.86 -8.39 27.22
N CYS A 123 -15.21 -7.73 26.28
CA CYS A 123 -15.87 -7.06 25.16
C CYS A 123 -14.97 -7.08 23.91
N GLY A 124 -15.59 -7.01 22.74
CA GLY A 124 -14.89 -6.98 21.45
C GLY A 124 -13.86 -8.10 21.31
N LYS A 125 -12.75 -7.81 20.61
CA LYS A 125 -11.58 -8.71 20.56
C LYS A 125 -10.60 -8.35 21.68
N CYS A 126 -10.83 -8.97 22.85
CA CYS A 126 -9.95 -8.89 24.02
C CYS A 126 -9.89 -7.57 24.76
N GLY A 127 -10.91 -6.76 24.57
CA GLY A 127 -11.13 -5.65 25.46
C GLY A 127 -11.84 -6.08 26.75
N VAL A 128 -11.86 -5.15 27.70
CA VAL A 128 -12.58 -5.27 28.96
C VAL A 128 -13.39 -3.99 29.15
N GLN A 129 -14.70 -4.14 29.39
CA GLN A 129 -15.54 -3.08 29.92
C GLN A 129 -15.56 -3.18 31.44
N LYS A 130 -15.68 -2.02 32.08
CA LYS A 130 -15.79 -1.92 33.54
C LYS A 130 -17.14 -1.31 33.90
N ALA A 131 -17.80 -1.89 34.89
CA ALA A 131 -18.95 -1.32 35.59
C ALA A 131 -18.64 -1.23 37.08
N PHE A 132 -19.45 -0.48 37.82
CA PHE A 132 -19.39 -0.45 39.27
C PHE A 132 -20.61 -1.18 39.85
N CYS A 133 -20.44 -1.84 40.99
CA CYS A 133 -21.57 -2.25 41.80
C CYS A 133 -22.15 -1.02 42.52
N GLU A 134 -23.32 -0.55 42.11
CA GLU A 134 -23.91 0.68 42.62
C GLU A 134 -24.63 0.48 43.97
N THR A 135 -25.05 1.59 44.57
CA THR A 135 -25.86 1.58 45.80
C THR A 135 -27.15 0.80 45.56
N GLY A 136 -27.45 -0.17 46.42
CA GLY A 136 -28.54 -1.14 46.21
C GLY A 136 -28.05 -2.49 45.68
N SER A 137 -26.73 -2.67 45.55
CA SER A 137 -26.10 -3.92 45.10
C SER A 137 -26.59 -4.33 43.71
N VAL A 138 -26.62 -3.37 42.78
CA VAL A 138 -26.97 -3.60 41.37
C VAL A 138 -25.81 -3.21 40.47
N VAL A 139 -25.65 -3.90 39.35
CA VAL A 139 -24.58 -3.63 38.39
C VAL A 139 -24.91 -2.38 37.58
N GLY A 140 -24.05 -1.36 37.66
CA GLY A 140 -24.17 -0.13 36.89
C GLY A 140 -23.84 -0.29 35.41
N THR A 141 -23.93 0.80 34.65
CA THR A 141 -23.64 0.81 33.22
C THR A 141 -22.17 0.48 32.95
N TYR A 142 -21.93 -0.44 32.00
CA TYR A 142 -20.59 -0.76 31.54
C TYR A 142 -20.01 0.37 30.68
N GLY A 143 -18.79 0.80 30.98
CA GLY A 143 -18.05 1.79 30.20
C GLY A 143 -17.62 1.32 28.80
N PRO A 144 -16.87 2.14 28.05
CA PRO A 144 -16.34 1.76 26.73
C PRO A 144 -15.41 0.54 26.83
N CYS A 145 -15.29 -0.21 25.73
CA CYS A 145 -14.43 -1.38 25.66
C CYS A 145 -12.95 -0.96 25.67
N LEU A 146 -12.27 -1.12 26.81
CA LEU A 146 -10.87 -0.73 26.95
C LEU A 146 -9.95 -1.86 26.50
N GLY A 147 -8.88 -1.51 25.79
CA GLY A 147 -7.89 -2.50 25.33
C GLY A 147 -8.35 -3.39 24.19
N GLU A 148 -9.49 -3.06 23.55
CA GLU A 148 -9.94 -3.74 22.35
C GLU A 148 -8.83 -3.72 21.29
N LYS A 149 -8.54 -4.90 20.74
CA LYS A 149 -7.56 -5.05 19.68
C LYS A 149 -8.28 -5.06 18.34
N THR A 150 -7.74 -4.33 17.36
CA THR A 150 -8.35 -4.24 16.03
C THR A 150 -8.36 -5.60 15.31
N ALA A 151 -9.39 -5.82 14.51
CA ALA A 151 -9.76 -7.13 13.97
C ALA A 151 -8.73 -7.78 13.03
N ALA A 152 -7.80 -7.02 12.47
CA ALA A 152 -6.90 -7.48 11.42
C ALA A 152 -5.80 -8.44 11.92
N VAL A 153 -5.42 -8.38 13.21
CA VAL A 153 -4.29 -9.15 13.76
C VAL A 153 -4.69 -10.04 14.94
N ASN A 154 -5.80 -9.72 15.60
CA ASN A 154 -6.13 -10.30 16.91
C ASN A 154 -7.37 -11.19 16.84
N CYS A 155 -7.47 -12.10 17.81
CA CYS A 155 -8.45 -13.18 17.84
C CYS A 155 -9.21 -13.23 19.16
N LEU A 156 -10.34 -13.95 19.18
CA LEU A 156 -11.08 -14.22 20.41
C LEU A 156 -10.41 -15.36 21.17
N PRO A 157 -10.14 -15.24 22.48
CA PRO A 157 -9.44 -16.28 23.24
C PRO A 157 -10.09 -17.65 23.07
N ALA A 158 -9.28 -18.68 22.90
CA ALA A 158 -9.69 -20.05 22.60
C ALA A 158 -10.40 -20.26 21.25
N ALA A 159 -10.61 -19.22 20.43
CA ALA A 159 -11.03 -19.41 19.05
C ALA A 159 -10.02 -20.29 18.31
N ARG A 160 -10.54 -21.15 17.45
CA ARG A 160 -9.74 -22.01 16.59
C ARG A 160 -10.16 -21.77 15.16
N GLU A 161 -9.20 -21.68 14.28
CA GLU A 161 -9.46 -21.71 12.86
C GLU A 161 -8.39 -22.51 12.13
N VAL A 162 -8.79 -23.08 11.00
CA VAL A 162 -7.87 -23.76 10.10
C VAL A 162 -7.40 -22.73 9.08
N SER A 163 -6.09 -22.52 9.03
CA SER A 163 -5.43 -21.66 8.06
C SER A 163 -4.55 -22.50 7.13
N GLN A 164 -4.44 -22.09 5.87
CA GLN A 164 -3.49 -22.71 4.97
C GLN A 164 -2.06 -22.35 5.39
N CYS A 165 -1.16 -23.32 5.29
CA CYS A 165 0.25 -23.16 5.59
C CYS A 165 1.07 -23.96 4.58
N GLY A 166 2.34 -23.60 4.43
CA GLY A 166 3.26 -24.46 3.70
C GLY A 166 2.82 -24.79 2.26
N LEU A 167 3.13 -25.98 1.79
CA LEU A 167 2.82 -26.45 0.41
C LEU A 167 1.42 -27.11 0.33
N CYS A 168 0.36 -26.30 0.50
CA CYS A 168 -1.05 -26.73 0.69
C CYS A 168 -1.28 -27.57 1.95
N GLY A 169 -0.42 -27.39 2.95
CA GLY A 169 -0.75 -27.87 4.27
C GLY A 169 -1.89 -27.04 4.89
N SER A 170 -2.40 -27.57 5.99
CA SER A 170 -3.32 -26.88 6.87
C SER A 170 -2.72 -26.88 8.27
N GLN A 171 -2.80 -25.75 8.95
CA GLN A 171 -2.48 -25.64 10.37
C GLN A 171 -3.70 -25.12 11.10
N THR A 172 -3.96 -25.70 12.27
CA THR A 172 -4.90 -25.10 13.20
C THR A 172 -4.19 -23.97 13.91
N ARG A 173 -4.71 -22.75 13.86
CA ARG A 173 -4.28 -21.69 14.77
C ARG A 173 -5.30 -21.53 15.87
N GLN A 174 -4.81 -21.45 17.10
CA GLN A 174 -5.63 -21.25 18.29
C GLN A 174 -5.27 -19.90 18.89
N CYS A 175 -6.29 -19.14 19.23
CA CYS A 175 -6.11 -17.90 19.94
C CYS A 175 -5.74 -18.18 21.40
N ASP A 176 -4.62 -17.64 21.86
CA ASP A 176 -4.23 -17.74 23.26
C ASP A 176 -4.98 -16.74 24.15
N ALA A 177 -4.69 -16.75 25.45
CA ALA A 177 -5.29 -15.83 26.41
C ALA A 177 -4.82 -14.37 26.24
N ALA A 178 -3.70 -14.14 25.52
CA ALA A 178 -3.18 -12.83 25.16
C ALA A 178 -3.74 -12.32 23.82
N CYS A 179 -4.62 -13.11 23.20
CA CYS A 179 -5.34 -12.79 21.97
C CYS A 179 -4.48 -12.74 20.72
N LEU A 180 -3.41 -13.51 20.77
CA LEU A 180 -2.51 -13.75 19.66
C LEU A 180 -2.81 -15.14 19.10
N TRP A 181 -2.77 -15.23 17.76
CA TRP A 181 -2.84 -16.53 17.10
C TRP A 181 -1.57 -17.31 17.40
N VAL A 182 -1.73 -18.46 18.06
CA VAL A 182 -0.69 -19.48 18.20
C VAL A 182 -0.92 -20.52 17.12
N GLU A 183 0.02 -20.64 16.21
CA GLU A 183 -0.06 -21.56 15.07
C GLU A 183 0.48 -22.94 15.46
N SER A 184 -0.25 -24.00 15.11
CA SER A 184 0.26 -25.38 15.21
C SER A 184 1.21 -25.71 14.05
N ALA A 185 1.85 -26.87 14.10
CA ALA A 185 2.65 -27.36 12.98
C ALA A 185 1.79 -27.49 11.71
N CYS A 186 2.40 -27.19 10.57
CA CYS A 186 1.75 -27.38 9.28
C CYS A 186 1.59 -28.87 8.97
N LEU A 187 0.36 -29.34 8.77
CA LEU A 187 0.05 -30.73 8.47
C LEU A 187 -0.40 -30.88 7.02
N GLY A 188 -0.09 -32.00 6.37
CA GLY A 188 -0.57 -32.32 5.03
C GLY A 188 0.15 -31.58 3.90
N GLU A 189 1.37 -31.08 4.13
CA GLU A 189 2.17 -30.49 3.06
C GLU A 189 2.51 -31.52 1.98
N VAL A 190 2.42 -31.11 0.72
CA VAL A 190 2.83 -31.95 -0.42
C VAL A 190 4.36 -31.93 -0.51
N THR A 191 5.01 -33.09 -0.32
CA THR A 191 6.46 -33.23 -0.49
C THR A 191 6.87 -32.85 -1.91
N GLY A 192 7.78 -31.87 -2.03
CA GLY A 192 8.19 -31.33 -3.33
C GLY A 192 7.09 -30.55 -4.07
N GLY A 193 5.99 -30.23 -3.37
CA GLY A 193 4.94 -29.37 -3.87
C GLY A 193 5.39 -27.91 -4.01
N CYS A 194 4.43 -27.06 -4.35
CA CYS A 194 4.61 -25.62 -4.48
C CYS A 194 3.37 -24.91 -3.94
N LEU A 195 3.43 -23.61 -3.66
CA LEU A 195 2.28 -22.89 -3.13
C LEU A 195 1.13 -22.84 -4.14
N SER A 196 -0.10 -22.84 -3.66
CA SER A 196 -1.28 -22.77 -4.51
C SER A 196 -1.22 -21.52 -5.41
N GLY A 197 -1.29 -21.72 -6.73
CA GLY A 197 -1.18 -20.64 -7.71
C GLY A 197 0.23 -20.08 -7.93
N GLU A 198 1.26 -20.59 -7.25
CA GLU A 198 2.66 -20.17 -7.44
C GLU A 198 3.06 -20.32 -8.91
N VAL A 199 3.71 -19.27 -9.44
CA VAL A 199 4.29 -19.30 -10.78
C VAL A 199 5.81 -19.39 -10.65
N LYS A 200 6.38 -20.39 -11.31
CA LYS A 200 7.82 -20.59 -11.43
C LYS A 200 8.23 -20.45 -12.89
N HIS A 201 9.30 -19.70 -13.11
CA HIS A 201 9.95 -19.63 -14.41
C HIS A 201 11.15 -20.58 -14.39
N ILE A 202 11.10 -21.63 -15.20
CA ILE A 202 12.18 -22.61 -15.32
C ILE A 202 13.15 -22.10 -16.38
N GLU A 203 14.35 -21.77 -15.93
CA GLU A 203 15.45 -21.22 -16.73
C GLU A 203 16.39 -22.34 -17.20
N GLY A 204 17.15 -22.10 -18.28
CA GLY A 204 18.19 -23.03 -18.77
C GLY A 204 17.68 -24.24 -19.55
N LEU A 205 16.36 -24.42 -19.69
CA LEU A 205 15.75 -25.47 -20.53
C LEU A 205 15.40 -25.01 -21.94
N CYS A 206 15.54 -23.72 -22.23
CA CYS A 206 15.27 -23.13 -23.54
C CYS A 206 16.58 -22.84 -24.28
N ALA A 207 16.55 -22.95 -25.62
CA ALA A 207 17.72 -22.68 -26.46
C ALA A 207 18.14 -21.20 -26.40
N ASP A 208 17.16 -20.29 -26.36
CA ASP A 208 17.40 -18.87 -26.15
C ASP A 208 17.43 -18.54 -24.64
N PRO A 209 18.52 -17.95 -24.11
CA PRO A 209 18.63 -17.57 -22.70
C PRO A 209 17.64 -16.48 -22.24
N ALA A 210 17.01 -15.74 -23.17
CA ALA A 210 15.93 -14.80 -22.86
C ALA A 210 14.57 -15.50 -22.65
N HIS A 211 14.45 -16.76 -23.08
CA HIS A 211 13.23 -17.54 -22.97
C HIS A 211 13.24 -18.44 -21.73
N VAL A 212 12.05 -18.63 -21.15
CA VAL A 212 11.81 -19.46 -19.97
C VAL A 212 10.59 -20.34 -20.18
N ARG A 213 10.49 -21.43 -19.42
CA ARG A 213 9.25 -22.22 -19.35
C ARG A 213 8.48 -21.82 -18.12
N ARG A 214 7.27 -21.28 -18.30
CA ARG A 214 6.37 -20.95 -17.19
C ARG A 214 5.74 -22.24 -16.65
N GLN A 215 5.83 -22.48 -15.36
CA GLN A 215 5.18 -23.58 -14.66
C GLN A 215 4.30 -23.00 -13.56
N GLN A 216 3.01 -23.31 -13.57
CA GLN A 216 2.07 -22.84 -12.56
C GLN A 216 1.63 -24.00 -11.69
N CYS A 217 1.54 -23.73 -10.40
CA CYS A 217 1.07 -24.67 -9.40
C CYS A 217 -0.44 -24.68 -9.32
N SER A 218 -1.01 -25.88 -9.29
CA SER A 218 -2.45 -26.05 -9.18
C SER A 218 -2.96 -25.67 -7.78
N GLY A 219 -4.28 -25.63 -7.61
CA GLY A 219 -4.91 -25.44 -6.30
C GLY A 219 -4.61 -26.57 -5.30
N THR A 220 -4.09 -27.71 -5.76
CA THR A 220 -3.66 -28.84 -4.92
C THR A 220 -2.16 -28.84 -4.65
N CYS A 221 -1.47 -27.73 -4.91
CA CYS A 221 -0.03 -27.55 -4.67
C CYS A 221 0.87 -28.55 -5.38
N THR A 222 0.39 -29.08 -6.50
CA THR A 222 1.17 -29.91 -7.41
C THR A 222 1.68 -29.04 -8.56
N PRO A 223 2.99 -29.11 -8.92
CA PRO A 223 3.49 -28.40 -10.07
C PRO A 223 2.78 -28.86 -11.36
N GLY A 224 2.21 -27.93 -12.11
CA GLY A 224 1.62 -28.24 -13.41
C GLY A 224 2.66 -28.60 -14.46
N ALA A 225 2.22 -29.00 -15.66
CA ALA A 225 3.12 -29.19 -16.79
C ALA A 225 3.76 -27.84 -17.18
N PRO A 226 5.09 -27.75 -17.41
CA PRO A 226 5.72 -26.52 -17.84
C PRO A 226 5.25 -26.14 -19.25
N ALA A 227 4.85 -24.89 -19.44
CA ALA A 227 4.52 -24.32 -20.74
C ALA A 227 5.70 -24.44 -21.73
N PRO A 228 5.44 -24.29 -23.05
CA PRO A 228 6.50 -24.15 -24.05
C PRO A 228 7.47 -23.02 -23.70
N CYS A 229 8.68 -23.07 -24.29
CA CYS A 229 9.62 -21.96 -24.19
C CYS A 229 9.01 -20.70 -24.79
N GLY A 230 9.01 -19.63 -24.01
CA GLY A 230 8.49 -18.32 -24.41
C GLY A 230 9.30 -17.20 -23.76
N PRO A 231 9.20 -15.96 -24.26
CA PRO A 231 9.78 -14.81 -23.58
C PRO A 231 9.21 -14.73 -22.16
N GLN A 232 10.03 -14.31 -21.20
CA GLN A 232 9.51 -14.08 -19.86
C GLN A 232 8.48 -12.95 -19.89
N VAL A 233 7.29 -13.23 -19.38
CA VAL A 233 6.25 -12.24 -19.12
C VAL A 233 6.23 -11.90 -17.63
N ALA A 234 5.76 -10.70 -17.29
CA ALA A 234 5.54 -10.35 -15.89
C ALA A 234 4.40 -11.20 -15.31
N ASP A 235 4.54 -11.65 -14.07
CA ASP A 235 3.50 -12.40 -13.39
C ASP A 235 2.29 -11.50 -13.07
N GLU A 236 1.07 -12.00 -13.15
CA GLU A 236 -0.10 -11.14 -13.01
C GLU A 236 -0.66 -11.10 -11.58
N VAL A 237 -0.98 -9.90 -11.10
CA VAL A 237 -1.77 -9.66 -9.89
C VAL A 237 -2.92 -8.73 -10.23
N VAL A 238 -4.14 -9.22 -10.15
CA VAL A 238 -5.34 -8.42 -10.42
C VAL A 238 -5.70 -7.64 -9.15
N ALA A 239 -5.68 -6.31 -9.21
CA ALA A 239 -6.07 -5.46 -8.09
C ALA A 239 -7.55 -5.69 -7.72
N SER A 240 -7.88 -5.59 -6.43
CA SER A 240 -9.27 -5.69 -5.98
C SER A 240 -10.07 -4.49 -6.50
N PRO A 241 -11.29 -4.69 -7.02
CA PRO A 241 -12.19 -3.58 -7.37
C PRO A 241 -12.88 -2.98 -6.12
N THR A 242 -12.55 -3.45 -4.92
CA THR A 242 -13.16 -3.02 -3.67
C THR A 242 -12.15 -2.26 -2.82
N MET A 243 -12.54 -1.08 -2.34
CA MET A 243 -11.73 -0.29 -1.40
C MET A 243 -11.38 -1.13 -0.15
N GLY A 244 -10.10 -1.10 0.24
CA GLY A 244 -9.57 -1.90 1.34
C GLY A 244 -9.29 -3.37 0.99
N GLY A 245 -9.72 -3.84 -0.18
CA GLY A 245 -9.45 -5.20 -0.66
C GLY A 245 -7.96 -5.44 -0.87
N VAL A 246 -7.45 -6.56 -0.37
CA VAL A 246 -6.06 -7.00 -0.52
C VAL A 246 -6.04 -8.24 -1.38
N VAL A 247 -5.27 -8.20 -2.46
CA VAL A 247 -4.95 -9.36 -3.30
C VAL A 247 -3.47 -9.65 -3.14
N SER A 248 -3.08 -10.92 -3.14
CA SER A 248 -1.67 -11.28 -3.02
C SER A 248 -1.25 -12.35 -4.00
N GLY A 249 -0.02 -12.25 -4.50
CA GLY A 249 0.64 -13.30 -5.27
C GLY A 249 1.95 -13.71 -4.60
N ILE A 250 2.29 -15.00 -4.70
CA ILE A 250 3.58 -15.51 -4.24
C ILE A 250 4.40 -15.90 -5.46
N PHE A 251 5.60 -15.34 -5.54
CA PHE A 251 6.47 -15.45 -6.68
C PHE A 251 7.88 -15.85 -6.26
N ASN A 252 8.66 -16.35 -7.20
CA ASN A 252 10.09 -16.55 -7.03
C ASN A 252 10.85 -15.42 -7.73
N THR A 253 11.91 -14.94 -7.10
CA THR A 253 12.94 -14.23 -7.85
C THR A 253 13.57 -15.18 -8.87
N SER A 254 14.19 -14.62 -9.91
CA SER A 254 15.04 -15.36 -10.83
C SER A 254 16.14 -16.12 -10.09
N SER A 255 16.73 -17.10 -10.78
CA SER A 255 17.86 -17.84 -10.22
C SER A 255 19.09 -16.92 -10.06
N THR A 256 20.06 -17.35 -9.25
CA THR A 256 21.36 -16.65 -9.17
C THR A 256 22.15 -16.73 -10.48
N ALA A 257 21.81 -17.64 -11.40
CA ALA A 257 22.39 -17.70 -12.73
C ALA A 257 21.82 -16.64 -13.68
N ARG A 258 20.64 -16.10 -13.37
CA ARG A 258 19.98 -15.07 -14.17
C ARG A 258 19.72 -13.83 -13.34
N THR A 259 20.62 -12.87 -13.53
CA THR A 259 20.63 -11.63 -12.75
C THR A 259 20.57 -10.43 -13.66
N VAL A 260 20.09 -9.32 -13.12
CA VAL A 260 20.05 -8.04 -13.83
C VAL A 260 20.67 -6.96 -12.97
N GLU A 261 21.24 -5.93 -13.60
CA GLU A 261 21.72 -4.75 -12.88
C GLU A 261 20.62 -4.22 -11.96
N ARG A 262 20.97 -4.00 -10.70
CA ARG A 262 20.03 -3.58 -9.67
C ARG A 262 19.86 -2.06 -9.70
N LEU A 263 18.62 -1.59 -9.55
CA LEU A 263 18.34 -0.18 -9.34
C LEU A 263 18.97 0.35 -8.04
N VAL A 264 19.50 1.56 -8.08
CA VAL A 264 19.92 2.34 -6.91
C VAL A 264 18.67 2.79 -6.17
N ALA A 265 18.62 2.51 -4.88
CA ALA A 265 17.56 2.92 -3.98
C ALA A 265 17.19 4.41 -4.11
N GLY A 266 15.90 4.70 -4.34
CA GLY A 266 15.33 6.05 -4.26
C GLY A 266 15.61 6.96 -5.46
N VAL A 267 16.06 6.40 -6.59
CA VAL A 267 16.41 7.17 -7.79
C VAL A 267 15.69 6.56 -9.00
N CYS A 268 14.64 7.23 -9.48
CA CYS A 268 14.04 6.99 -10.79
C CYS A 268 14.42 8.11 -11.76
N GLY A 269 14.44 7.82 -13.06
CA GLY A 269 14.53 8.81 -14.14
C GLY A 269 15.92 9.41 -14.38
N THR A 270 16.98 8.93 -13.72
CA THR A 270 18.36 9.37 -14.00
C THR A 270 19.25 8.19 -14.39
N PRO A 271 20.26 8.38 -15.27
CA PRO A 271 21.19 7.31 -15.65
C PRO A 271 22.00 6.73 -14.46
N ALA A 272 22.18 7.51 -13.39
CA ALA A 272 22.84 7.07 -12.15
C ALA A 272 21.99 6.09 -11.32
N SER A 273 20.80 5.72 -11.79
CA SER A 273 19.85 4.84 -11.10
C SER A 273 20.21 3.35 -11.19
N MET A 274 21.30 2.95 -11.85
CA MET A 274 21.69 1.54 -11.99
C MET A 274 23.03 1.24 -11.33
N THR A 275 23.09 0.11 -10.61
CA THR A 275 24.35 -0.41 -10.06
C THR A 275 24.96 -1.44 -11.00
N THR A 276 26.28 -1.57 -10.97
CA THR A 276 27.00 -2.65 -11.66
C THR A 276 26.76 -4.02 -11.04
N THR A 277 26.22 -4.07 -9.82
CA THR A 277 25.86 -5.32 -9.16
C THR A 277 24.62 -5.91 -9.83
N LYS A 278 24.76 -7.11 -10.39
CA LYS A 278 23.64 -7.88 -10.90
C LYS A 278 23.02 -8.71 -9.78
N THR A 279 21.70 -8.68 -9.64
CA THR A 279 21.00 -9.44 -8.61
C THR A 279 19.80 -10.20 -9.17
N PRO A 280 19.36 -11.27 -8.46
CA PRO A 280 18.08 -11.90 -8.73
C PRO A 280 16.92 -10.91 -8.71
N PHE A 281 15.94 -11.12 -9.58
CA PHE A 281 14.84 -10.18 -9.79
C PHE A 281 13.51 -10.86 -10.07
N HIS A 282 12.43 -10.11 -9.95
CA HIS A 282 11.07 -10.52 -10.30
C HIS A 282 10.31 -9.35 -10.91
N TYR A 283 9.35 -9.66 -11.79
CA TYR A 283 8.40 -8.69 -12.33
C TYR A 283 6.98 -9.19 -12.14
N ALA A 284 6.14 -8.34 -11.56
CA ALA A 284 4.70 -8.54 -11.49
C ALA A 284 3.98 -7.42 -12.24
N ARG A 285 2.96 -7.74 -13.03
CA ARG A 285 2.01 -6.79 -13.62
C ARG A 285 0.79 -6.71 -12.72
N VAL A 286 0.59 -5.53 -12.12
CA VAL A 286 -0.63 -5.21 -11.38
C VAL A 286 -1.67 -4.70 -12.36
N THR A 287 -2.76 -5.44 -12.56
CA THR A 287 -3.82 -5.11 -13.52
C THR A 287 -5.05 -4.57 -12.80
N ASN A 288 -5.70 -3.58 -13.39
CA ASN A 288 -6.96 -3.05 -12.91
C ASN A 288 -8.09 -3.47 -13.87
N PRO A 289 -8.96 -4.41 -13.48
CA PRO A 289 -10.04 -4.88 -14.34
C PRO A 289 -11.23 -3.90 -14.36
N SER A 290 -11.24 -2.87 -13.50
CA SER A 290 -12.37 -1.96 -13.35
C SER A 290 -12.38 -0.86 -14.42
N ALA A 291 -13.57 -0.28 -14.66
CA ALA A 291 -13.79 0.83 -15.57
C ALA A 291 -13.36 2.20 -15.00
N THR A 292 -12.88 2.22 -13.75
CA THR A 292 -12.36 3.42 -13.08
C THR A 292 -10.91 3.20 -12.66
N SER A 293 -10.16 4.26 -12.38
CA SER A 293 -8.81 4.12 -11.82
C SER A 293 -8.85 3.49 -10.43
N VAL A 294 -7.84 2.71 -10.08
CA VAL A 294 -7.64 2.22 -8.70
C VAL A 294 -6.31 2.71 -8.19
N ASN A 295 -6.27 3.20 -6.96
CA ASN A 295 -5.03 3.50 -6.27
C ASN A 295 -4.66 2.31 -5.42
N VAL A 296 -3.46 1.79 -5.61
CA VAL A 296 -2.99 0.59 -4.92
C VAL A 296 -1.74 0.87 -4.13
N THR A 297 -1.62 0.22 -2.98
CA THR A 297 -0.38 0.12 -2.22
C THR A 297 0.14 -1.29 -2.37
N VAL A 298 1.37 -1.40 -2.85
CA VAL A 298 2.09 -2.66 -3.02
C VAL A 298 3.10 -2.81 -1.89
N THR A 299 3.00 -3.91 -1.16
CA THR A 299 3.90 -4.24 -0.06
C THR A 299 4.50 -5.63 -0.23
N HIS A 300 5.76 -5.78 0.13
CA HIS A 300 6.40 -7.10 0.25
C HIS A 300 6.17 -7.69 1.63
N VAL A 301 5.72 -8.93 1.65
CA VAL A 301 5.58 -9.74 2.87
C VAL A 301 6.44 -10.98 2.72
N VAL A 302 7.01 -11.46 3.84
CA VAL A 302 7.74 -12.73 3.84
C VAL A 302 6.71 -13.85 3.77
N PRO A 303 6.68 -14.67 2.70
CA PRO A 303 5.76 -15.79 2.65
C PRO A 303 6.11 -16.83 3.73
N PRO A 304 5.13 -17.61 4.23
CA PRO A 304 5.40 -18.67 5.21
C PRO A 304 6.50 -19.62 4.74
N GLY A 305 7.46 -19.92 5.63
CA GLY A 305 8.59 -20.79 5.35
C GLY A 305 9.62 -20.23 4.37
N ALA A 306 9.58 -18.94 4.03
CA ALA A 306 10.61 -18.29 3.23
C ALA A 306 11.60 -17.49 4.08
N THR A 307 12.83 -17.38 3.60
CA THR A 307 13.83 -16.49 4.19
C THR A 307 13.51 -15.05 3.83
N LYS A 308 13.71 -14.15 4.79
CA LYS A 308 13.62 -12.70 4.57
C LYS A 308 14.60 -12.27 3.47
N LEU A 309 14.09 -11.53 2.49
CA LEU A 309 14.88 -10.88 1.46
C LEU A 309 15.00 -9.38 1.77
N THR A 310 16.06 -8.74 1.27
CA THR A 310 16.11 -7.29 1.18
C THR A 310 16.05 -6.96 -0.31
N ALA A 311 15.12 -6.09 -0.70
CA ALA A 311 14.84 -5.82 -2.09
C ALA A 311 14.65 -4.32 -2.38
N VAL A 312 14.88 -3.97 -3.64
CA VAL A 312 14.53 -2.68 -4.21
C VAL A 312 13.32 -2.91 -5.11
N THR A 313 12.28 -2.11 -4.90
CA THR A 313 11.01 -2.24 -5.62
C THR A 313 10.74 -0.97 -6.41
N ALA A 314 10.36 -1.11 -7.67
CA ALA A 314 10.04 0.01 -8.56
C ALA A 314 8.76 -0.28 -9.36
N ALA A 315 8.01 0.76 -9.69
CA ALA A 315 6.82 0.69 -10.54
C ALA A 315 7.06 1.41 -11.86
N TYR A 316 6.48 0.88 -12.93
CA TYR A 316 6.51 1.41 -14.29
C TYR A 316 5.06 1.58 -14.75
N GLU A 317 4.53 2.79 -14.63
CA GLU A 317 3.16 3.08 -15.02
C GLU A 317 2.99 3.01 -16.55
N GLY A 318 1.88 2.42 -17.00
CA GLY A 318 1.60 2.24 -18.43
C GLY A 318 2.39 1.13 -19.12
N ALA A 319 3.38 0.53 -18.46
CA ALA A 319 4.08 -0.64 -18.98
C ALA A 319 3.14 -1.86 -19.00
N THR A 320 3.07 -2.53 -20.15
CA THR A 320 2.32 -3.78 -20.34
C THR A 320 3.21 -5.02 -20.42
N THR A 321 4.51 -4.80 -20.66
CA THR A 321 5.58 -5.80 -20.75
C THR A 321 6.72 -5.49 -19.78
N ILE A 322 7.60 -6.46 -19.58
CA ILE A 322 8.82 -6.26 -18.79
C ILE A 322 9.67 -5.18 -19.46
N PRO A 323 10.07 -4.10 -18.75
CA PRO A 323 10.92 -3.07 -19.31
C PRO A 323 12.27 -3.65 -19.74
N ASP A 324 12.72 -3.27 -20.94
CA ASP A 324 14.06 -3.63 -21.41
C ASP A 324 15.14 -3.15 -20.43
N PRO A 325 16.31 -3.82 -20.36
CA PRO A 325 17.34 -3.49 -19.39
C PRO A 325 17.69 -2.01 -19.29
N GLY A 326 17.78 -1.30 -20.42
CA GLY A 326 18.07 0.15 -20.50
C GLY A 326 16.89 1.05 -20.12
N ASN A 327 15.65 0.57 -20.23
CA ASN A 327 14.44 1.33 -19.89
C ASN A 327 14.05 1.22 -18.41
N ARG A 328 14.71 0.36 -17.64
CA ARG A 328 14.45 0.20 -16.20
C ARG A 328 14.75 1.45 -15.37
N ILE A 329 15.60 2.34 -15.89
CA ILE A 329 15.86 3.63 -15.25
C ILE A 329 14.64 4.55 -15.26
N ASN A 330 13.68 4.32 -16.17
CA ASN A 330 12.49 5.14 -16.36
C ASN A 330 11.32 4.69 -15.47
N CYS A 331 11.60 4.20 -14.25
CA CYS A 331 10.54 3.92 -13.29
C CYS A 331 9.76 5.19 -12.93
N THR A 332 8.48 5.05 -12.61
CA THR A 332 7.62 6.16 -12.19
C THR A 332 7.74 6.39 -10.68
N ALA A 333 7.93 5.31 -9.92
CA ALA A 333 8.09 5.35 -8.48
C ALA A 333 9.02 4.22 -8.01
N GLN A 334 9.75 4.45 -6.91
CA GLN A 334 10.64 3.45 -6.34
C GLN A 334 10.76 3.61 -4.83
N ILE A 335 10.88 2.46 -4.16
CA ILE A 335 11.20 2.36 -2.74
C ILE A 335 12.31 1.34 -2.53
N THR A 336 13.01 1.48 -1.41
CA THR A 336 13.80 0.35 -0.88
C THR A 336 12.93 -0.37 0.11
N SER A 337 12.45 -1.56 -0.26
CA SER A 337 11.73 -2.41 0.68
C SER A 337 12.74 -3.29 1.40
N VAL A 338 13.12 -2.92 2.62
CA VAL A 338 13.70 -3.92 3.51
C VAL A 338 12.52 -4.74 4.02
N THR A 339 12.48 -6.05 3.77
CA THR A 339 11.42 -6.90 4.31
C THR A 339 11.69 -7.15 5.80
N THR A 340 11.87 -6.11 6.62
CA THR A 340 12.09 -6.26 8.07
C THR A 340 10.80 -6.57 8.79
N THR A 341 10.96 -7.24 9.94
CA THR A 341 9.94 -7.47 10.97
C THR A 341 9.31 -6.18 11.52
N ALA A 342 9.73 -4.98 11.08
CA ALA A 342 9.31 -3.69 11.63
C ALA A 342 8.94 -2.62 10.58
N GLY A 343 8.79 -2.97 9.30
CA GLY A 343 8.28 -2.03 8.30
C GLY A 343 8.58 -2.48 6.88
N SER A 344 7.57 -3.03 6.19
CA SER A 344 7.65 -3.24 4.75
C SER A 344 7.60 -1.87 4.07
N GLY A 345 8.59 -1.59 3.21
CA GLY A 345 8.45 -0.48 2.27
C GLY A 345 7.18 -0.70 1.43
N ALA A 346 6.36 0.34 1.33
CA ALA A 346 5.10 0.34 0.61
C ALA A 346 5.20 1.26 -0.61
N LEU A 347 4.85 0.76 -1.78
CA LEU A 347 4.86 1.52 -3.03
C LEU A 347 3.42 1.83 -3.43
N THR A 348 3.06 3.11 -3.51
CA THR A 348 1.70 3.53 -3.85
C THR A 348 1.68 4.18 -5.23
N PHE A 349 0.75 3.76 -6.08
CA PHE A 349 0.57 4.29 -7.44
C PHE A 349 -0.87 4.10 -7.92
N ASN A 350 -1.23 4.80 -9.00
CA ASN A 350 -2.52 4.67 -9.66
C ASN A 350 -2.44 3.68 -10.81
N VAL A 351 -3.41 2.78 -10.92
CA VAL A 351 -3.60 1.91 -12.08
C VAL A 351 -4.82 2.42 -12.86
N PRO A 352 -4.65 2.89 -14.11
CA PRO A 352 -5.75 3.46 -14.88
C PRO A 352 -6.86 2.43 -15.18
N PRO A 353 -8.06 2.87 -15.59
CA PRO A 353 -9.15 1.97 -16.01
C PRO A 353 -8.69 0.94 -17.06
N GLY A 354 -8.94 -0.34 -16.82
CA GLY A 354 -8.50 -1.43 -17.71
C GLY A 354 -6.99 -1.52 -17.92
N GLY A 355 -6.20 -0.75 -17.17
CA GLY A 355 -4.76 -0.59 -17.37
C GLY A 355 -3.92 -1.51 -16.50
N SER A 356 -2.61 -1.33 -16.60
CA SER A 356 -1.64 -2.06 -15.79
C SER A 356 -0.43 -1.23 -15.41
N VAL A 357 0.21 -1.64 -14.32
CA VAL A 357 1.52 -1.15 -13.88
C VAL A 357 2.43 -2.35 -13.67
N VAL A 358 3.65 -2.30 -14.22
CA VAL A 358 4.65 -3.35 -13.95
C VAL A 358 5.44 -2.95 -12.70
N VAL A 359 5.57 -3.89 -11.77
CA VAL A 359 6.33 -3.79 -10.53
C VAL A 359 7.56 -4.68 -10.65
N TYR A 360 8.73 -4.06 -10.59
CA TYR A 360 10.02 -4.74 -10.48
C TYR A 360 10.38 -4.94 -9.02
N THR A 361 10.94 -6.09 -8.70
CA THR A 361 11.54 -6.39 -7.39
C THR A 361 12.92 -7.00 -7.62
N GLY A 362 13.99 -6.30 -7.25
CA GLY A 362 15.36 -6.81 -7.33
C GLY A 362 15.96 -7.00 -5.94
N THR A 363 16.57 -8.15 -5.66
CA THR A 363 17.21 -8.35 -4.36
C THR A 363 18.46 -7.47 -4.22
N THR A 364 18.89 -7.18 -2.99
CA THR A 364 20.08 -6.35 -2.76
C THR A 364 21.38 -7.15 -2.76
N SER A 365 21.34 -8.49 -2.82
CA SER A 365 22.52 -9.35 -2.87
C SER A 365 22.48 -10.25 -4.09
N ALA A 366 23.61 -10.40 -4.77
CA ALA A 366 23.74 -11.26 -5.96
C ALA A 366 23.45 -12.75 -5.65
N THR A 367 23.58 -13.16 -4.39
CA THR A 367 23.35 -14.55 -3.94
C THR A 367 21.99 -14.76 -3.29
N ALA A 368 21.23 -13.68 -3.04
CA ALA A 368 19.92 -13.79 -2.42
C ALA A 368 18.86 -14.01 -3.50
N ALA A 369 18.44 -15.26 -3.65
CA ALA A 369 17.24 -15.64 -4.39
C ALA A 369 16.24 -16.28 -3.43
N GLY A 370 14.95 -16.15 -3.71
CA GLY A 370 13.93 -16.77 -2.87
C GLY A 370 12.51 -16.40 -3.27
N ARG A 371 11.58 -16.81 -2.39
CA ARG A 371 10.15 -16.51 -2.53
C ARG A 371 9.84 -15.11 -2.00
N LEU A 372 8.98 -14.40 -2.70
CA LEU A 372 8.43 -13.10 -2.31
C LEU A 372 6.90 -13.15 -2.37
N LYS A 373 6.24 -12.61 -1.36
CA LYS A 373 4.79 -12.35 -1.41
C LYS A 373 4.59 -10.87 -1.72
N LEU A 374 3.86 -10.60 -2.80
CA LEU A 374 3.42 -9.26 -3.16
C LEU A 374 1.99 -9.10 -2.69
N GLU A 375 1.73 -8.16 -1.79
CA GLU A 375 0.36 -7.79 -1.39
C GLU A 375 0.00 -6.46 -2.05
N VAL A 376 -1.11 -6.45 -2.77
CA VAL A 376 -1.67 -5.30 -3.46
C VAL A 376 -2.96 -4.92 -2.73
N LYS A 377 -2.88 -3.87 -1.91
CA LYS A 377 -4.02 -3.30 -1.21
C LYS A 377 -4.62 -2.18 -2.05
N THR A 378 -5.92 -2.24 -2.30
CA THR A 378 -6.65 -1.17 -2.98
C THR A 378 -7.00 -0.09 -1.98
N ASN A 379 -6.42 1.10 -2.12
CA ASN A 379 -6.65 2.22 -1.21
C ASN A 379 -7.97 2.92 -1.53
N PHE A 380 -8.27 3.12 -2.82
CA PHE A 380 -9.56 3.64 -3.30
C PHE A 380 -9.80 3.24 -4.77
N VAL A 381 -11.05 3.35 -5.19
CA VAL A 381 -11.55 3.01 -6.54
C VAL A 381 -12.35 4.21 -7.05
N GLY A 382 -12.04 4.68 -8.26
CA GLY A 382 -12.57 5.93 -8.78
C GLY A 382 -11.50 7.02 -8.98
N PRO A 383 -11.94 8.26 -9.26
CA PRO A 383 -11.07 9.41 -9.19
C PRO A 383 -10.47 9.52 -7.78
N GLU A 384 -9.24 10.03 -7.70
CA GLU A 384 -8.61 10.30 -6.41
C GLU A 384 -9.51 11.21 -5.57
N PRO A 385 -9.95 10.77 -4.38
CA PRO A 385 -10.73 11.64 -3.52
C PRO A 385 -9.83 12.79 -3.08
N ALA A 386 -10.32 14.02 -3.23
CA ALA A 386 -9.61 15.18 -2.73
C ALA A 386 -9.37 15.01 -1.23
N PRO A 387 -8.15 15.29 -0.75
CA PRO A 387 -7.88 15.30 0.68
C PRO A 387 -8.85 16.21 1.43
N ALA A 388 -9.14 15.89 2.68
CA ALA A 388 -9.91 16.80 3.54
C ALA A 388 -9.09 18.08 3.81
N VAL A 389 -9.79 19.20 3.97
CA VAL A 389 -9.20 20.43 4.51
C VAL A 389 -8.99 20.23 5.99
N ASP A 390 -7.75 20.37 6.48
CA ASP A 390 -7.45 20.23 7.90
C ASP A 390 -7.75 21.53 8.66
N HIS A 391 -7.49 22.68 8.03
CA HIS A 391 -7.69 24.02 8.61
C HIS A 391 -8.34 24.95 7.61
N ASP A 392 -9.29 25.76 8.06
CA ASP A 392 -9.99 26.76 7.24
C ASP A 392 -9.85 28.14 7.87
N VAL A 393 -9.01 28.98 7.27
CA VAL A 393 -8.62 30.28 7.79
C VAL A 393 -9.27 31.37 6.96
N MET A 394 -10.09 32.20 7.59
CA MET A 394 -10.63 33.40 6.95
C MET A 394 -9.67 34.56 7.17
N LEU A 395 -9.31 35.27 6.10
CA LEU A 395 -8.48 36.47 6.22
C LEU A 395 -9.22 37.58 6.96
N SER A 396 -8.48 38.37 7.73
CA SER A 396 -9.04 39.61 8.26
C SER A 396 -9.27 40.62 7.11
N PRO A 397 -10.40 41.35 7.10
CA PRO A 397 -10.62 42.44 6.17
C PRO A 397 -9.70 43.65 6.42
N ASN A 398 -9.06 43.74 7.59
CA ASN A 398 -8.29 44.91 8.00
C ASN A 398 -6.80 44.71 7.70
N SER A 399 -6.20 45.70 7.03
CA SER A 399 -4.75 45.76 6.79
C SER A 399 -3.97 45.74 8.12
N GLY A 400 -2.90 44.95 8.16
CA GLY A 400 -2.02 44.74 9.31
C GLY A 400 -2.51 43.70 10.33
N GLU A 401 -3.77 43.23 10.24
CA GLU A 401 -4.26 42.19 11.14
C GLU A 401 -3.73 40.81 10.76
N THR A 402 -3.39 40.02 11.79
CA THR A 402 -2.88 38.66 11.64
C THR A 402 -3.84 37.67 12.27
N VAL A 403 -4.29 36.69 11.49
CA VAL A 403 -5.04 35.53 11.96
C VAL A 403 -4.06 34.39 12.18
N THR A 404 -4.14 33.72 13.33
CA THR A 404 -3.26 32.60 13.68
C THR A 404 -4.06 31.34 13.96
N GLU A 405 -3.52 30.21 13.52
CA GLU A 405 -4.14 28.89 13.65
C GLU A 405 -3.06 27.88 14.10
N PRO A 406 -3.26 27.11 15.18
CA PRO A 406 -2.31 26.07 15.57
C PRO A 406 -2.38 24.89 14.60
N VAL A 407 -1.25 24.49 14.04
CA VAL A 407 -1.12 23.38 13.09
C VAL A 407 -0.26 22.29 13.68
N SER A 408 -0.83 21.11 13.91
CA SER A 408 -0.11 19.95 14.47
C SER A 408 0.06 18.89 13.41
N PHE A 409 1.30 18.46 13.12
CA PHE A 409 1.60 17.39 12.17
C PHE A 409 1.64 16.03 12.86
N VAL A 410 0.85 15.07 12.35
CA VAL A 410 0.84 13.69 12.85
C VAL A 410 1.52 12.75 11.86
N THR A 411 2.30 11.80 12.35
CA THR A 411 3.06 10.85 11.52
C THR A 411 2.18 9.86 10.76
N THR A 412 0.91 9.73 11.13
CA THR A 412 -0.06 8.87 10.46
C THR A 412 -0.63 9.49 9.18
N GLN A 413 -0.58 10.83 9.05
CA GLN A 413 -1.09 11.55 7.88
C GLN A 413 0.09 12.00 7.03
N THR A 414 0.46 11.18 6.06
CA THR A 414 1.60 11.45 5.19
C THR A 414 1.20 11.54 3.72
N ILE A 415 1.98 12.29 2.95
CA ILE A 415 1.80 12.50 1.51
C ILE A 415 3.15 12.52 0.82
N THR A 416 3.16 12.27 -0.48
CA THR A 416 4.33 12.41 -1.35
C THR A 416 4.91 13.82 -1.20
N ARG A 417 6.19 13.90 -0.84
CA ARG A 417 6.89 15.19 -0.69
C ARG A 417 6.96 15.91 -2.01
N VAL A 418 6.86 17.22 -1.94
CA VAL A 418 7.11 18.12 -3.06
C VAL A 418 8.57 18.60 -2.97
N SER A 419 9.28 18.72 -4.10
CA SER A 419 10.68 19.19 -4.11
C SER A 419 10.83 20.61 -3.54
N THR A 420 12.02 21.00 -3.04
CA THR A 420 12.38 22.39 -2.64
C THR A 420 12.89 23.21 -3.85
N GLY A 421 12.76 24.56 -3.84
CA GLY A 421 12.90 25.41 -5.07
C GLY A 421 11.68 26.27 -5.49
N ALA A 422 11.40 26.43 -6.79
CA ALA A 422 10.25 27.18 -7.34
C ALA A 422 9.22 26.26 -8.02
N CYS A 423 7.99 26.76 -8.27
CA CYS A 423 6.98 26.06 -9.06
C CYS A 423 7.28 26.13 -10.58
N PRO A 424 6.92 25.12 -11.40
CA PRO A 424 6.25 23.86 -11.04
C PRO A 424 7.19 22.91 -10.30
N ARG A 425 6.60 21.98 -9.54
CA ARG A 425 7.33 21.08 -8.65
C ARG A 425 7.38 19.66 -9.13
N THR A 426 8.42 18.95 -8.71
CA THR A 426 8.53 17.50 -8.88
C THR A 426 8.10 16.81 -7.59
N LEU A 427 7.30 15.76 -7.72
CA LEU A 427 6.97 14.88 -6.59
C LEU A 427 8.16 13.97 -6.29
N LEU A 428 8.57 13.93 -5.02
CA LEU A 428 9.64 13.05 -4.54
C LEU A 428 9.06 11.72 -4.09
N THR A 429 9.84 10.65 -4.11
CA THR A 429 9.40 9.31 -3.68
C THR A 429 9.24 9.17 -2.15
N THR A 430 9.67 10.17 -1.38
CA THR A 430 9.59 10.16 0.08
C THR A 430 8.25 10.70 0.56
N LEU A 431 7.71 10.11 1.63
CA LEU A 431 6.51 10.60 2.30
C LEU A 431 6.89 11.60 3.41
N ALA A 432 6.05 12.60 3.64
CA ALA A 432 6.15 13.53 4.76
C ALA A 432 4.80 13.71 5.47
N PRO A 433 4.81 13.94 6.79
CA PRO A 433 3.65 14.51 7.48
C PRO A 433 3.21 15.81 6.79
N TYR A 434 1.90 16.00 6.63
CA TYR A 434 1.36 17.17 5.94
C TYR A 434 0.06 17.70 6.55
N ARG A 435 -0.31 18.92 6.16
CA ARG A 435 -1.61 19.55 6.41
C ARG A 435 -2.06 20.35 5.19
N TYR A 436 -3.36 20.32 4.91
CA TYR A 436 -4.02 21.25 4.01
C TYR A 436 -4.70 22.39 4.77
N ILE A 437 -4.35 23.61 4.40
CA ILE A 437 -4.92 24.83 4.95
C ILE A 437 -5.65 25.54 3.82
N ARG A 438 -6.96 25.77 3.95
CA ARG A 438 -7.71 26.64 3.07
C ARG A 438 -7.65 28.05 3.63
N VAL A 439 -7.25 29.02 2.81
CA VAL A 439 -7.29 30.44 3.17
C VAL A 439 -8.30 31.12 2.28
N THR A 440 -9.28 31.80 2.87
CA THR A 440 -10.40 32.41 2.15
C THR A 440 -10.44 33.91 2.38
N ASN A 441 -10.65 34.69 1.32
CA ASN A 441 -10.97 36.10 1.42
C ASN A 441 -12.49 36.28 1.64
N PRO A 442 -12.94 36.71 2.84
CA PRO A 442 -14.37 36.87 3.13
C PRO A 442 -14.98 38.15 2.55
N THR A 443 -14.18 39.03 1.96
CA THR A 443 -14.61 40.38 1.58
C THR A 443 -15.10 40.47 0.13
N GLY A 444 -15.76 41.58 -0.19
CA GLY A 444 -16.12 41.94 -1.57
C GLY A 444 -14.96 42.55 -2.38
N GLY A 445 -13.78 42.73 -1.78
CA GLY A 445 -12.61 43.34 -2.41
C GLY A 445 -11.47 42.33 -2.62
N THR A 446 -10.40 42.77 -3.29
CA THR A 446 -9.16 41.98 -3.35
C THR A 446 -8.35 42.24 -2.09
N LEU A 447 -7.92 41.17 -1.41
CA LEU A 447 -6.97 41.24 -0.29
C LEU A 447 -5.60 40.76 -0.75
N VAL A 448 -4.55 41.32 -0.16
CA VAL A 448 -3.18 40.79 -0.28
C VAL A 448 -2.78 40.27 1.10
N ALA A 449 -2.21 39.08 1.18
CA ALA A 449 -1.82 38.49 2.47
C ALA A 449 -0.46 37.81 2.41
N ASP A 450 0.29 37.92 3.50
CA ASP A 450 1.48 37.13 3.78
C ASP A 450 1.09 35.90 4.59
N LEU A 451 1.37 34.72 4.05
CA LEU A 451 1.05 33.44 4.69
C LEU A 451 2.35 32.84 5.22
N SER A 452 2.37 32.33 6.45
CA SER A 452 3.60 31.80 7.06
C SER A 452 3.35 30.71 8.09
N LEU A 453 4.38 29.90 8.34
CA LEU A 453 4.46 28.97 9.46
C LEU A 453 5.60 29.41 10.38
N ALA A 454 5.33 29.42 11.68
CA ALA A 454 6.31 29.77 12.69
C ALA A 454 7.47 28.77 12.75
N THR A 455 8.62 29.26 13.22
CA THR A 455 9.79 28.42 13.54
C THR A 455 9.48 27.35 14.59
N GLY A 456 10.15 26.20 14.47
CA GLY A 456 10.05 25.08 15.41
C GLY A 456 9.93 23.72 14.73
N VAL A 457 9.35 23.70 13.53
CA VAL A 457 9.25 22.51 12.67
C VAL A 457 9.66 22.93 11.27
N ASN A 458 10.72 22.35 10.70
CA ASN A 458 11.13 22.68 9.34
C ASN A 458 10.05 22.22 8.36
N THR A 459 9.47 23.17 7.64
CA THR A 459 8.30 23.00 6.81
C THR A 459 8.50 23.60 5.43
N THR A 460 7.88 23.01 4.43
CA THR A 460 7.68 23.63 3.12
C THR A 460 6.21 24.00 2.98
N LEU A 461 5.93 25.25 2.59
CA LEU A 461 4.59 25.73 2.32
C LEU A 461 4.40 25.88 0.80
N VAL A 462 3.38 25.24 0.25
CA VAL A 462 3.09 25.23 -1.19
C VAL A 462 1.67 25.70 -1.45
N ALA A 463 1.49 26.69 -2.32
CA ALA A 463 0.19 27.30 -2.61
C ALA A 463 -0.39 26.87 -3.96
N TYR A 464 -1.71 26.63 -3.97
CA TYR A 464 -2.51 26.21 -5.12
C TYR A 464 -3.76 27.07 -5.24
N ARG A 465 -4.05 27.56 -6.45
CA ARG A 465 -5.15 28.50 -6.74
C ARG A 465 -6.12 27.88 -7.74
N GLY A 466 -7.38 28.30 -7.70
CA GLY A 466 -8.39 27.93 -8.70
C GLY A 466 -8.92 26.51 -8.55
N LEU A 467 -8.66 25.87 -7.41
CA LEU A 467 -9.17 24.54 -7.08
C LEU A 467 -10.43 24.69 -6.22
N SER A 468 -11.38 23.77 -6.36
CA SER A 468 -12.58 23.69 -5.51
C SER A 468 -12.38 22.81 -4.27
N ALA A 469 -11.26 22.09 -4.20
CA ALA A 469 -10.87 21.20 -3.13
C ALA A 469 -9.33 21.17 -3.01
N PRO A 470 -8.75 20.59 -1.94
CA PRO A 470 -7.31 20.36 -1.87
C PRO A 470 -6.77 19.62 -3.11
N PRO A 471 -5.57 19.96 -3.60
CA PRO A 471 -5.03 19.42 -4.84
C PRO A 471 -4.85 17.90 -4.77
N LEU A 472 -5.32 17.23 -5.81
CA LEU A 472 -5.05 15.83 -6.08
C LEU A 472 -3.57 15.59 -6.34
N THR A 473 -3.12 14.34 -6.29
CA THR A 473 -1.72 13.99 -6.54
C THR A 473 -1.25 14.49 -7.91
N SER A 474 -2.10 14.42 -8.94
CA SER A 474 -1.78 14.92 -10.29
C SER A 474 -1.70 16.45 -10.40
N GLU A 475 -2.31 17.19 -9.46
CA GLU A 475 -2.38 18.65 -9.49
C GLU A 475 -1.26 19.31 -8.68
N ARG A 476 -0.59 18.56 -7.80
CA ARG A 476 0.45 19.08 -6.90
C ARG A 476 1.67 19.67 -7.62
N ASN A 477 1.87 19.34 -8.89
CA ASN A 477 2.94 19.84 -9.74
C ASN A 477 2.69 21.31 -10.14
N ALA A 478 1.42 21.70 -10.22
CA ALA A 478 0.93 22.98 -10.74
C ALA A 478 0.72 24.03 -9.64
N CYS A 479 1.60 24.06 -8.63
CA CYS A 479 1.59 25.14 -7.64
C CYS A 479 1.94 26.48 -8.28
N PHE A 480 1.59 27.59 -7.62
CA PHE A 480 1.93 28.94 -8.08
C PHE A 480 2.86 29.70 -7.13
N GLY A 481 3.10 29.19 -5.92
CA GLY A 481 4.00 29.81 -4.95
C GLY A 481 4.53 28.82 -3.92
N THR A 482 5.78 29.01 -3.51
CA THR A 482 6.42 28.22 -2.44
C THR A 482 7.54 28.99 -1.77
N ASN A 483 7.78 28.70 -0.48
CA ASN A 483 9.05 29.01 0.16
C ASN A 483 9.38 27.93 1.22
N ASN A 484 10.67 27.71 1.43
CA ASN A 484 11.21 26.84 2.45
C ASN A 484 12.44 27.53 3.05
N ASP A 485 12.46 27.75 4.36
CA ASP A 485 13.59 28.28 5.13
C ASP A 485 14.14 29.65 4.69
N ALA A 486 13.45 30.40 3.82
CA ALA A 486 13.93 31.68 3.27
C ALA A 486 12.94 32.84 3.45
N CYS A 487 12.28 32.91 4.60
CA CYS A 487 11.29 33.95 4.90
C CYS A 487 11.84 35.18 5.61
N GLY A 488 13.07 35.11 6.13
CA GLY A 488 13.62 36.09 7.06
C GLY A 488 13.67 37.54 6.57
N ALA A 489 13.60 37.79 5.26
CA ALA A 489 13.55 39.15 4.70
C ALA A 489 12.13 39.75 4.65
N THR A 490 11.10 38.90 4.53
CA THR A 490 9.72 39.32 4.26
C THR A 490 8.78 39.07 5.45
N VAL A 491 9.00 37.97 6.18
CA VAL A 491 8.22 37.60 7.37
C VAL A 491 9.20 37.15 8.47
N PRO A 492 9.64 38.04 9.36
CA PRO A 492 10.59 37.71 10.43
C PRO A 492 10.07 36.59 11.34
N GLY A 493 10.92 35.60 11.63
CA GLY A 493 10.59 34.49 12.53
C GLY A 493 9.75 33.37 11.92
N ALA A 494 9.42 33.45 10.63
CA ALA A 494 8.80 32.37 9.88
C ALA A 494 9.84 31.39 9.35
N ASP A 495 9.50 30.11 9.40
CA ASP A 495 10.26 29.00 8.81
C ASP A 495 9.96 28.88 7.32
N SER A 496 8.67 28.83 6.97
CA SER A 496 8.18 28.87 5.59
C SER A 496 7.08 29.91 5.41
N CYS A 497 6.92 30.40 4.19
CA CYS A 497 6.00 31.49 3.88
C CYS A 497 5.63 31.53 2.40
N VAL A 498 4.53 32.18 2.08
CA VAL A 498 4.22 32.58 0.71
C VAL A 498 3.79 34.05 0.78
N PRO A 499 4.71 34.99 0.48
CA PRO A 499 4.44 36.41 0.66
C PRO A 499 3.53 36.96 -0.44
N ALA A 500 2.80 38.01 -0.10
CA ALA A 500 2.00 38.85 -1.00
C ALA A 500 1.04 38.07 -1.93
N ILE A 501 0.32 37.07 -1.40
CA ILE A 501 -0.75 36.41 -2.16
C ILE A 501 -1.94 37.35 -2.30
N SER A 502 -2.26 37.72 -3.53
CA SER A 502 -3.49 38.46 -3.87
C SER A 502 -4.67 37.51 -4.07
N LEU A 503 -5.73 37.65 -3.27
CA LEU A 503 -6.98 36.90 -3.36
C LEU A 503 -8.13 37.82 -3.75
N ALA A 504 -8.82 37.50 -4.85
CA ALA A 504 -10.04 38.19 -5.25
C ALA A 504 -11.17 37.95 -4.24
N ALA A 505 -12.27 38.70 -4.39
CA ALA A 505 -13.44 38.60 -3.53
C ALA A 505 -14.00 37.18 -3.50
N GLY A 506 -14.11 36.57 -2.31
CA GLY A 506 -14.58 35.19 -2.14
C GLY A 506 -13.63 34.11 -2.65
N GLU A 507 -12.43 34.46 -3.14
CA GLU A 507 -11.45 33.47 -3.60
C GLU A 507 -10.85 32.72 -2.41
N SER A 508 -10.63 31.41 -2.61
CA SER A 508 -9.86 30.57 -1.70
C SER A 508 -8.57 30.09 -2.37
N VAL A 509 -7.52 29.99 -1.56
CA VAL A 509 -6.27 29.33 -1.91
C VAL A 509 -6.08 28.12 -1.00
N TYR A 510 -5.56 27.03 -1.56
CA TYR A 510 -5.18 25.85 -0.77
C TYR A 510 -3.68 25.87 -0.56
N LEU A 511 -3.26 25.68 0.68
CA LEU A 511 -1.87 25.53 1.08
C LEU A 511 -1.62 24.09 1.49
N LEU A 512 -0.53 23.52 1.01
CA LEU A 512 0.03 22.27 1.48
C LEU A 512 1.26 22.59 2.34
N ALA A 513 1.13 22.40 3.64
CA ALA A 513 2.23 22.45 4.58
C ALA A 513 2.81 21.05 4.75
N GLN A 514 4.10 20.86 4.45
CA GLN A 514 4.79 19.56 4.60
C GLN A 514 5.98 19.69 5.51
N VAL A 515 6.21 18.72 6.39
CA VAL A 515 7.42 18.70 7.23
C VAL A 515 8.61 18.19 6.41
N THR A 516 9.72 18.94 6.38
CA THR A 516 10.94 18.55 5.66
C THR A 516 11.83 17.61 6.48
N THR A 517 11.63 17.52 7.79
CA THR A 517 12.22 16.48 8.64
C THR A 517 11.12 15.50 9.09
N ASN A 518 11.38 14.20 9.23
CA ASN A 518 10.31 13.24 9.59
C ASN A 518 9.90 13.30 11.07
N VAL A 519 9.95 14.48 11.68
CA VAL A 519 9.67 14.69 13.10
C VAL A 519 8.26 15.26 13.23
N ALA A 520 7.42 14.59 14.01
CA ALA A 520 6.12 15.14 14.40
C ALA A 520 6.33 16.42 15.21
N GLY A 521 5.43 17.39 15.06
CA GLY A 521 5.53 18.64 15.81
C GLY A 521 4.31 19.51 15.61
N ALA A 522 4.23 20.56 16.40
CA ALA A 522 3.25 21.61 16.24
C ALA A 522 3.96 22.90 15.84
N THR A 523 3.29 23.69 15.01
CA THR A 523 3.67 25.05 14.65
C THR A 523 2.42 25.91 14.62
N THR A 524 2.59 27.20 14.38
CA THR A 524 1.50 28.16 14.21
C THR A 524 1.49 28.64 12.78
N PHE A 525 0.37 28.48 12.10
CA PHE A 525 0.10 29.16 10.84
C PHE A 525 -0.35 30.58 11.10
N SER A 526 0.15 31.53 10.33
CA SER A 526 -0.20 32.94 10.40
C SER A 526 -0.55 33.47 9.02
N ALA A 527 -1.64 34.20 8.91
CA ALA A 527 -2.05 34.94 7.72
C ALA A 527 -2.20 36.42 8.07
N THR A 528 -1.33 37.26 7.53
CA THR A 528 -1.32 38.72 7.77
C THR A 528 -1.84 39.43 6.53
N THR A 529 -2.95 40.15 6.65
CA THR A 529 -3.47 40.98 5.55
C THR A 529 -2.62 42.24 5.42
N GLN A 530 -2.20 42.59 4.20
CA GLN A 530 -1.41 43.79 3.89
C GLN A 530 -2.28 45.04 3.74
#